data_AF-A0A357Y1I8-F1
#
_entry.id   AF-A0A357Y1I8-F1
#
_cell.length_a   1.000
_cell.length_b   1.000
_cell.length_c   1.000
_cell.angle_alpha   90.00
_cell.angle_beta   90.00
_cell.angle_gamma   90.00
#
_symmetry.space_group_name_H-M   'P 1'
#
loop_
_entity.id
_entity.type
_entity.pdbx_description
1 polymer ?
#
loop_
_entity_poly.entity_id
_entity_poly.type
_entity_poly.pdbx_seq_one_letter_code
_entity_poly.pdbx_strand_id
1 'polypeptide(L)'
;MYTQALKVTRIKLIALSRIRQIEDECKVRPLGYKKDTREYCDAMYDIIDQMAPERLTSLVEKLYASYAEMGMAEDSYIADSLMTLALAMYQNEIGERNVYDMGWDRMVEEFFHTTAAV
;
A
#
# COMPACT_ATOMS: atom_id res chain seq x y z
N MET A 1 17.66 -16.21 14.19
CA MET A 1 17.26 -15.66 12.87
C MET A 1 15.74 -15.75 12.67
N TYR A 2 14.93 -15.42 13.69
CA TYR A 2 13.45 -15.40 13.63
C TYR A 2 12.89 -13.97 13.50
N THR A 3 13.68 -12.96 13.85
CA THR A 3 13.26 -11.55 13.94
C THR A 3 12.93 -10.92 12.60
N GLN A 4 13.64 -11.27 11.53
CA GLN A 4 13.46 -10.65 10.21
C GLN A 4 12.21 -11.18 9.50
N ALA A 5 12.00 -12.50 9.47
CA ALA A 5 10.79 -13.10 8.90
C ALA A 5 9.53 -12.64 9.65
N LEU A 6 9.59 -12.52 10.99
CA LEU A 6 8.50 -11.96 11.79
C LEU A 6 8.23 -10.49 11.45
N LYS A 7 9.28 -9.70 11.20
CA LYS A 7 9.14 -8.29 10.82
C LYS A 7 8.48 -8.14 9.44
N VAL A 8 8.93 -8.89 8.44
CA VAL A 8 8.33 -8.90 7.10
C VAL A 8 6.86 -9.30 7.18
N THR A 9 6.55 -10.34 7.96
CA THR A 9 5.17 -10.78 8.17
C THR A 9 4.31 -9.70 8.84
N ARG A 10 4.84 -9.02 9.86
CA ARG A 10 4.15 -7.92 10.53
C ARG A 10 3.82 -6.79 9.57
N ILE A 11 4.78 -6.37 8.74
CA ILE A 11 4.59 -5.31 7.74
C ILE A 11 3.51 -5.73 6.72
N LYS A 12 3.54 -6.97 6.24
CA LYS A 12 2.49 -7.53 5.37
C LYS A 12 1.11 -7.39 6.03
N LEU A 13 0.97 -7.82 7.28
CA LEU A 13 -0.30 -7.76 8.01
C LEU A 13 -0.79 -6.33 8.23
N ILE A 14 0.10 -5.37 8.50
CA ILE A 14 -0.25 -3.95 8.63
C ILE A 14 -0.82 -3.44 7.30
N ALA A 15 -0.13 -3.71 6.18
CA ALA A 15 -0.58 -3.28 4.86
C ALA A 15 -1.96 -3.87 4.50
N LEU A 16 -2.13 -5.18 4.67
CA LEU A 16 -3.42 -5.86 4.40
C LEU A 16 -4.55 -5.33 5.30
N SER A 17 -4.26 -5.07 6.57
CA SER A 17 -5.25 -4.51 7.51
C SER A 17 -5.68 -3.10 7.09
N ARG A 18 -4.74 -2.25 6.66
CA ARG A 18 -5.05 -0.89 6.20
C ARG A 18 -5.86 -0.88 4.92
N ILE A 19 -5.53 -1.75 3.97
CA ILE A 19 -6.32 -1.92 2.74
C ILE A 19 -7.77 -2.28 3.07
N ARG A 20 -7.99 -3.24 3.99
CA ARG A 20 -9.34 -3.59 4.45
C ARG A 20 -10.07 -2.44 5.13
N GLN A 21 -9.37 -1.65 5.94
CA GLN A 21 -9.96 -0.47 6.58
C GLN A 21 -10.44 0.54 5.55
N ILE A 22 -9.62 0.85 4.53
CA ILE A 22 -10.02 1.76 3.44
C ILE A 22 -11.22 1.20 2.67
N GLU A 23 -11.20 -0.09 2.34
CA GLU A 23 -12.29 -0.76 1.63
C GLU A 23 -13.61 -0.70 2.44
N ASP A 24 -13.55 -0.99 3.74
CA ASP A 24 -14.70 -0.96 4.64
C ASP A 24 -15.22 0.47 4.85
N GLU A 25 -14.33 1.46 5.00
CA GLU A 25 -14.73 2.86 5.07
C GLU A 25 -15.40 3.33 3.77
N CYS A 26 -14.91 2.89 2.61
CA CYS A 26 -15.52 3.15 1.32
C CYS A 26 -16.94 2.57 1.22
N LYS A 27 -17.23 1.43 1.87
CA LYS A 27 -18.59 0.87 1.92
C LYS A 27 -19.52 1.72 2.80
N VAL A 28 -19.01 2.25 3.91
CA VAL A 28 -19.81 3.09 4.83
C VAL A 28 -20.02 4.50 4.26
N ARG A 29 -19.01 5.08 3.60
CA ARG A 29 -19.00 6.47 3.13
C ARG A 29 -18.58 6.58 1.65
N PRO A 30 -19.33 5.99 0.70
CA PRO A 30 -18.91 5.90 -0.70
C PRO A 30 -18.68 7.25 -1.38
N LEU A 31 -19.38 8.31 -0.96
CA LEU A 31 -19.23 9.65 -1.53
C LEU A 31 -17.90 10.34 -1.15
N GLY A 32 -17.19 9.85 -0.13
CA GLY A 32 -15.89 10.39 0.30
C GLY A 32 -14.70 9.76 -0.43
N TYR A 33 -14.95 8.80 -1.32
CA TYR A 33 -13.93 8.01 -2.01
C TYR A 33 -14.12 8.05 -3.51
N LYS A 34 -13.03 7.83 -4.25
CA LYS A 34 -13.07 7.61 -5.69
C LYS A 34 -13.92 6.38 -6.01
N LYS A 35 -14.57 6.41 -7.17
CA LYS A 35 -15.45 5.33 -7.64
C LYS A 35 -14.74 3.96 -7.66
N ASP A 36 -13.46 3.97 -8.04
CA ASP A 36 -12.68 2.75 -8.28
C ASP A 36 -11.88 2.31 -7.04
N THR A 37 -12.03 3.01 -5.90
CA THR A 37 -11.32 2.70 -4.64
C THR A 37 -11.45 1.25 -4.22
N ARG A 38 -12.66 0.66 -4.32
CA ARG A 38 -12.88 -0.73 -3.93
C ARG A 38 -12.11 -1.71 -4.81
N GLU A 39 -12.12 -1.49 -6.12
CA GLU A 39 -11.39 -2.31 -7.09
C GLU A 39 -9.88 -2.22 -6.85
N TYR A 40 -9.36 -1.02 -6.59
CA TYR A 40 -7.97 -0.84 -6.22
C TYR A 40 -7.62 -1.52 -4.90
N CYS A 41 -8.47 -1.42 -3.86
CA CYS A 41 -8.24 -2.09 -2.59
C CYS A 41 -8.21 -3.62 -2.75
N ASP A 42 -9.17 -4.20 -3.48
CA ASP A 42 -9.23 -5.64 -3.74
C ASP A 42 -7.96 -6.10 -4.48
N ALA A 43 -7.57 -5.40 -5.55
CA ALA A 43 -6.38 -5.72 -6.31
C ALA A 43 -5.08 -5.59 -5.49
N MET A 44 -4.94 -4.53 -4.69
CA MET A 44 -3.78 -4.36 -3.81
C MET A 44 -3.69 -5.46 -2.76
N TYR A 45 -4.84 -5.84 -2.17
CA TYR A 45 -4.90 -6.91 -1.19
C TYR A 45 -4.40 -8.22 -1.81
N ASP A 46 -4.92 -8.59 -2.98
CA ASP A 46 -4.55 -9.81 -3.67
C ASP A 46 -3.08 -9.83 -4.09
N ILE A 47 -2.55 -8.72 -4.60
CA ILE A 47 -1.14 -8.59 -4.99
C ILE A 47 -0.22 -8.82 -3.78
N ILE A 48 -0.53 -8.22 -2.63
CA ILE A 48 0.29 -8.36 -1.42
C ILE A 48 0.12 -9.74 -0.80
N ASP A 49 -1.10 -10.27 -0.78
CA ASP A 49 -1.37 -11.55 -0.13
C ASP A 49 -0.70 -12.72 -0.88
N GLN A 50 -0.79 -12.70 -2.21
CA GLN A 50 -0.23 -13.74 -3.07
C GLN A 50 1.26 -13.53 -3.38
N MET A 51 1.89 -12.46 -2.86
CA MET A 51 3.29 -12.19 -3.10
C MET A 51 4.18 -13.30 -2.54
N ALA A 52 5.05 -13.85 -3.40
CA ALA A 52 6.03 -14.86 -2.99
C ALA A 52 6.89 -14.36 -1.81
N PRO A 53 7.12 -15.17 -0.76
CA PRO A 53 7.84 -14.75 0.44
C PRO A 53 9.22 -14.14 0.15
N GLU A 54 9.95 -14.66 -0.84
CA GLU A 54 11.27 -14.20 -1.24
C GLU A 54 11.21 -12.79 -1.84
N ARG A 55 10.21 -12.55 -2.70
CA ARG A 55 9.96 -11.24 -3.31
C ARG A 55 9.55 -10.22 -2.26
N LEU A 56 8.62 -10.59 -1.38
CA LEU A 56 8.15 -9.74 -0.29
C LEU A 56 9.30 -9.35 0.63
N THR A 57 10.12 -10.32 1.04
CA THR A 57 11.30 -10.09 1.89
C THR A 57 12.26 -9.11 1.22
N SER A 58 12.59 -9.33 -0.05
CA SER A 58 13.48 -8.44 -0.81
C SER A 58 12.96 -7.01 -0.92
N LEU A 59 11.65 -6.83 -1.15
CA LEU A 59 11.04 -5.50 -1.23
C LEU A 59 11.06 -4.79 0.13
N VAL A 60 10.62 -5.49 1.19
CA VAL A 60 10.60 -4.93 2.54
C VAL A 60 11.99 -4.54 3.01
N GLU A 61 13.02 -5.33 2.72
CA GLU A 61 14.41 -4.99 3.05
C GLU A 61 14.90 -3.74 2.35
N LYS A 62 14.60 -3.59 1.05
CA LYS A 62 14.97 -2.38 0.28
C LYS A 62 14.29 -1.14 0.83
N LEU A 63 13.00 -1.23 1.13
CA LEU A 63 12.25 -0.15 1.75
C LEU A 63 12.82 0.17 3.13
N TYR A 64 13.08 -0.85 3.95
CA TYR A 64 13.65 -0.67 5.27
C TYR A 64 15.00 0.06 5.23
N ALA A 65 15.90 -0.35 4.34
CA ALA A 65 17.19 0.30 4.17
C ALA A 65 17.03 1.78 3.77
N SER A 66 16.16 2.07 2.80
CA SER A 66 15.89 3.44 2.35
C SER A 66 15.33 4.32 3.46
N TYR A 67 14.36 3.83 4.23
CA TYR A 67 13.80 4.58 5.35
C TYR A 67 14.76 4.67 6.54
N ALA A 68 15.63 3.69 6.76
CA ALA A 68 16.63 3.71 7.82
C ALA A 68 17.70 4.77 7.59
N GLU A 69 18.12 4.99 6.35
CA GLU A 69 19.02 6.09 5.98
C GLU A 69 18.44 7.47 6.32
N MET A 70 17.11 7.60 6.34
CA MET A 70 16.39 8.82 6.69
C MET A 70 15.98 8.88 8.17
N GLY A 71 16.29 7.86 8.98
CA GLY A 71 15.87 7.77 10.37
C GLY A 71 14.36 7.51 10.57
N MET A 72 13.66 7.01 9.55
CA MET A 72 12.20 6.83 9.51
C MET A 72 11.80 5.37 9.24
N ALA A 73 12.57 4.38 9.71
CA ALA A 73 12.34 2.96 9.43
C ALA A 73 11.23 2.32 10.29
N GLU A 74 10.07 2.96 10.33
CA GLU A 74 8.88 2.44 11.01
C GLU A 74 8.09 1.47 10.12
N ASP A 75 7.52 0.43 10.74
CA ASP A 75 6.75 -0.60 10.02
C ASP A 75 5.54 -0.01 9.28
N SER A 76 4.97 1.10 9.79
CA SER A 76 3.86 1.86 9.18
C SER A 76 4.26 2.47 7.83
N TYR A 77 5.37 3.20 7.76
CA TYR A 77 5.82 3.82 6.51
C TYR A 77 6.18 2.80 5.44
N ILE A 78 6.74 1.67 5.86
CA ILE A 78 7.08 0.57 4.95
C ILE A 78 5.80 -0.10 4.44
N ALA A 79 4.81 -0.30 5.31
CA ALA A 79 3.50 -0.83 4.90
C ALA A 79 2.80 0.09 3.90
N ASP A 80 2.84 1.41 4.11
CA ASP A 80 2.27 2.39 3.16
C ASP A 80 2.99 2.34 1.81
N SER A 81 4.32 2.25 1.81
CA SER A 81 5.09 2.06 0.59
C SER A 81 4.77 0.75 -0.12
N LEU A 82 4.56 -0.33 0.63
CA LEU A 82 4.15 -1.63 0.07
C LEU A 82 2.77 -1.55 -0.58
N MET A 83 1.83 -0.84 0.05
CA MET A 83 0.52 -0.54 -0.52
C MET A 83 0.66 0.27 -1.81
N THR A 84 1.45 1.35 -1.82
CA THR A 84 1.69 2.16 -3.02
C THR A 84 2.28 1.34 -4.17
N LEU A 85 3.24 0.46 -3.86
CA LEU A 85 3.83 -0.45 -4.86
C LEU A 85 2.77 -1.40 -5.45
N ALA A 86 1.89 -1.96 -4.63
CA ALA A 86 0.82 -2.83 -5.10
C ALA A 86 -0.17 -2.09 -6.00
N LEU A 87 -0.54 -0.86 -5.62
CA LEU A 87 -1.40 0.01 -6.44
C LEU A 87 -0.74 0.30 -7.79
N ALA A 88 0.53 0.70 -7.77
CA ALA A 88 1.32 0.96 -8.97
C ALA A 88 1.43 -0.25 -9.89
N MET A 89 1.59 -1.46 -9.32
CA MET A 89 1.63 -2.71 -10.08
C MET A 89 0.31 -2.96 -10.80
N TYR A 90 -0.81 -2.79 -10.09
CA TYR A 90 -2.14 -2.96 -10.68
C TYR A 90 -2.43 -1.93 -11.76
N GLN A 91 -2.14 -0.64 -11.50
CA GLN A 91 -2.33 0.43 -12.49
C GLN A 91 -1.55 0.19 -13.77
N ASN A 92 -0.31 -0.29 -13.66
CA ASN A 92 0.49 -0.68 -14.82
C ASN A 92 -0.13 -1.86 -15.59
N GLU A 93 -0.71 -2.84 -14.89
CA GLU A 93 -1.37 -4.00 -15.50
C GLU A 93 -2.60 -3.58 -16.33
N ILE A 94 -3.39 -2.63 -15.84
CA ILE A 94 -4.59 -2.13 -16.53
C ILE A 94 -4.31 -0.96 -17.50
N GLY A 95 -3.06 -0.53 -17.63
CA GLY A 95 -2.65 0.54 -18.54
C GLY A 95 -3.04 1.95 -18.07
N GLU A 96 -3.32 2.12 -16.78
CA GLU A 96 -3.59 3.41 -16.16
C GLU A 96 -2.30 4.19 -15.88
N ARG A 97 -2.44 5.51 -15.75
CA ARG A 97 -1.34 6.36 -15.31
C ARG A 97 -0.97 5.97 -13.88
N ASN A 98 0.30 5.60 -13.69
CA ASN A 98 0.80 5.13 -12.41
C ASN A 98 0.77 6.23 -11.35
N VAL A 99 0.49 5.86 -10.10
CA VAL A 99 0.55 6.75 -8.93
C VAL A 99 1.89 7.49 -8.81
N TYR A 100 3.01 6.87 -9.20
CA TYR A 100 4.32 7.52 -9.22
C TYR A 100 4.42 8.65 -10.27
N ASP A 101 3.71 8.52 -11.40
CA ASP A 101 3.70 9.51 -12.48
C ASP A 101 2.76 10.69 -12.18
N MET A 102 1.90 10.56 -11.17
CA MET A 102 0.91 11.57 -10.80
C MET A 102 1.47 12.68 -9.90
N GLY A 103 2.71 12.55 -9.41
CA GLY A 103 3.34 13.52 -8.51
C GLY A 103 2.81 13.35 -7.09
N TRP A 104 3.64 12.80 -6.21
CA TRP A 104 3.21 12.35 -4.88
C TRP A 104 3.39 13.47 -3.85
N ASP A 105 2.30 14.15 -3.47
CA ASP A 105 2.29 15.07 -2.33
C ASP A 105 1.51 14.52 -1.11
N ARG A 106 0.88 13.34 -1.24
CA ARG A 106 -0.14 12.85 -0.28
C ARG A 106 -0.20 11.32 -0.18
N MET A 107 -0.28 10.78 1.04
CA MET A 107 -0.18 9.35 1.39
C MET A 107 -1.14 8.46 0.57
N VAL A 108 -0.86 7.15 0.46
CA VAL A 108 -1.72 6.19 -0.29
C VAL A 108 -3.18 6.22 0.16
N GLU A 109 -3.45 6.54 1.42
CA GLU A 109 -4.80 6.73 1.95
C GLU A 109 -5.51 7.93 1.30
N GLU A 110 -4.81 9.07 1.19
CA GLU A 110 -5.32 10.28 0.55
C GLU A 110 -5.56 10.10 -0.94
N PHE A 111 -4.83 9.18 -1.61
CA PHE A 111 -5.10 8.83 -2.99
C PHE A 111 -6.53 8.35 -3.20
N PHE A 112 -7.12 7.61 -2.26
CA PHE A 112 -8.46 7.06 -2.42
C PHE A 112 -9.58 8.05 -2.17
N HIS A 113 -9.28 9.15 -1.48
CA HIS A 113 -10.26 10.17 -1.17
C HIS A 113 -10.55 11.07 -2.39
N THR A 114 -11.81 11.48 -2.52
CA THR A 114 -12.14 12.55 -3.47
C THR A 114 -11.48 13.85 -3.01
N THR A 115 -10.96 14.66 -3.92
CA THR A 115 -10.34 15.97 -3.62
C THR A 115 -11.27 16.94 -2.88
N ALA A 116 -12.57 16.64 -2.85
CA ALA A 116 -13.62 17.37 -2.13
C ALA A 116 -13.84 16.90 -0.67
N ALA A 117 -13.06 15.96 -0.15
CA ALA A 117 -13.14 15.55 1.25
C ALA A 117 -12.48 16.64 2.14
N VAL A 118 -13.23 17.71 2.38
CA VAL A 118 -13.02 18.74 3.40
C VAL A 118 -14.24 18.75 4.31
#